data_AF-A0AAU2Q7C8-F1
#
_entry.id   AF-A0AAU2Q7C8-F1
#
_cell.length_a   1.000
_cell.length_b   1.000
_cell.length_c   1.000
_cell.angle_alpha   90.00
_cell.angle_beta   90.00
_cell.angle_gamma   90.00
#
_symmetry.space_group_name_H-M   'P 1'
#
loop_
_entity.id
_entity.type
_entity.pdbx_description
1 polymer ?
#
loop_
_entity_poly.entity_id
_entity_poly.type
_entity_poly.pdbx_seq_one_letter_code
_entity_poly.pdbx_strand_id
1 'polypeptide(L)'
;MQELKLPVTIHRARLGPVEFKVIRPARPLVRAVLVDHDSHMDAYFDQQAAKLVGGLWTLAASSPRSLVHLPMRGNRAPGRELPKPGSRQLDLVLLHHSLQFPPARWKDVRSRLGRGRPQTVTLPRPAKADEQPADAEARHYRENRDLFHQHVHAETLFMTGSAPVFRATARHFFDVARNGPGYVPVHRGYPHFCTALHSNAGVLGDAREIHIEYSDQWQAATDDVPEPGG
;
A
#
# COMPACT_ATOMS: atom_id res chain seq x y z
N MET A 1 -26.36 2.31 6.88
CA MET A 1 -24.89 2.14 7.00
C MET A 1 -24.32 2.04 5.59
N GLN A 2 -23.33 2.88 5.22
CA GLN A 2 -22.72 2.81 3.88
C GLN A 2 -21.50 1.90 3.90
N GLU A 3 -21.41 0.96 2.97
CA GLU A 3 -20.34 -0.04 2.86
C GLU A 3 -19.38 0.31 1.72
N LEU A 4 -18.10 -0.06 1.84
CA LEU A 4 -17.14 0.06 0.75
C LEU A 4 -17.13 -1.25 -0.06
N LYS A 5 -17.48 -1.16 -1.34
CA LYS A 5 -17.35 -2.28 -2.28
C LYS A 5 -15.97 -2.23 -2.94
N LEU A 6 -15.16 -3.26 -2.73
CA LEU A 6 -13.81 -3.38 -3.25
C LEU A 6 -13.72 -4.54 -4.26
N PRO A 7 -13.61 -4.23 -5.57
CA PRO A 7 -13.34 -5.23 -6.60
C PRO A 7 -11.91 -5.76 -6.49
N VAL A 8 -11.77 -7.07 -6.32
CA VAL A 8 -10.50 -7.78 -6.21
C VAL A 8 -10.46 -8.99 -7.14
N THR A 9 -9.25 -9.50 -7.37
CA THR A 9 -9.03 -10.80 -8.00
C THR A 9 -8.34 -11.71 -6.99
N ILE A 10 -8.89 -12.89 -6.76
CA ILE A 10 -8.34 -13.90 -5.86
C ILE A 10 -7.61 -14.95 -6.68
N HIS A 11 -6.33 -15.11 -6.42
CA HIS A 11 -5.45 -16.11 -7.01
C HIS A 11 -5.11 -17.18 -5.97
N ARG A 12 -4.76 -18.36 -6.47
CA ARG A 12 -4.19 -19.45 -5.69
C ARG A 12 -2.87 -19.85 -6.33
N ALA A 13 -1.83 -19.98 -5.53
CA ALA A 13 -0.51 -20.43 -5.97
C ALA A 13 -0.07 -21.58 -5.08
N ARG A 14 0.23 -22.73 -5.69
CA ARG A 14 0.65 -23.93 -4.97
C ARG A 14 2.17 -24.10 -5.04
N LEU A 15 2.81 -24.22 -3.88
CA LEU A 15 4.23 -24.56 -3.73
C LEU A 15 4.34 -25.86 -2.93
N GLY A 16 4.53 -26.98 -3.65
CA GLY A 16 4.50 -28.32 -3.07
C GLY A 16 3.16 -28.59 -2.37
N PRO A 17 3.15 -28.94 -1.07
CA PRO A 17 1.91 -29.20 -0.34
C PRO A 17 1.14 -27.94 0.07
N VAL A 18 1.78 -26.75 0.02
CA VAL A 18 1.19 -25.51 0.54
C VAL A 18 0.51 -24.72 -0.58
N GLU A 19 -0.72 -24.28 -0.35
CA GLU A 19 -1.44 -23.34 -1.21
C GLU A 19 -1.50 -21.96 -0.57
N PHE A 20 -1.12 -20.93 -1.32
CA PHE A 20 -1.21 -19.53 -0.92
C PHE A 20 -2.36 -18.84 -1.64
N LYS A 21 -3.25 -18.21 -0.87
CA LYS A 21 -4.27 -17.30 -1.38
C LYS A 21 -3.66 -15.91 -1.55
N VAL A 22 -3.66 -15.39 -2.77
CA VAL A 22 -3.17 -14.05 -3.09
C VAL A 22 -4.33 -13.20 -3.59
N ILE A 23 -4.56 -12.04 -2.98
CA ILE A 23 -5.60 -11.10 -3.37
C ILE A 23 -4.92 -9.91 -4.05
N ARG A 24 -5.43 -9.51 -5.22
CA ARG A 24 -4.99 -8.32 -5.96
C ARG A 24 -6.16 -7.37 -6.18
N PRO A 25 -5.94 -6.06 -6.35
CA PRO A 25 -6.98 -5.20 -6.88
C PRO A 25 -7.43 -5.72 -8.26
N ALA A 26 -8.74 -5.64 -8.57
CA ALA A 26 -9.24 -6.12 -9.87
C ALA A 26 -8.80 -5.23 -11.04
N ARG A 27 -8.45 -3.97 -10.76
CA ARG A 27 -7.89 -3.02 -11.73
C ARG A 27 -6.46 -2.66 -11.33
N PRO A 28 -5.55 -2.43 -12.29
CA PRO A 28 -4.20 -1.97 -11.99
C PRO A 28 -4.21 -0.64 -11.21
N LEU A 29 -3.30 -0.51 -10.24
CA LEU A 29 -3.12 0.71 -9.44
C LEU A 29 -2.25 1.72 -10.20
N VAL A 30 -2.66 2.16 -11.38
CA VAL A 30 -1.81 2.95 -12.32
C VAL A 30 -1.23 4.25 -11.74
N ARG A 31 -1.86 4.82 -10.70
CA ARG A 31 -1.47 6.04 -10.01
C ARG A 31 -1.14 5.77 -8.54
N ALA A 32 -0.32 4.75 -8.35
CA ALA A 32 0.21 4.33 -7.07
C ALA A 32 1.68 3.97 -7.23
N VAL A 33 2.59 4.59 -6.49
CA VAL A 33 4.01 4.28 -6.53
C VAL A 33 4.51 4.13 -5.11
N LEU A 34 5.39 3.16 -4.89
CA LEU A 34 6.12 2.97 -3.65
C LEU A 34 7.61 2.98 -3.98
N VAL A 35 8.34 3.94 -3.42
CA VAL A 35 9.77 4.14 -3.65
C VAL A 35 10.54 3.78 -2.39
N ASP A 36 11.57 2.95 -2.55
CA ASP A 36 12.53 2.59 -1.52
C ASP A 36 13.68 3.59 -1.52
N HIS A 37 13.83 4.34 -0.43
CA HIS A 37 15.01 5.15 -0.14
C HIS A 37 15.83 4.51 0.98
N ASP A 38 17.05 5.01 1.22
CA ASP A 38 17.94 4.41 2.22
C ASP A 38 17.32 4.43 3.63
N SER A 39 16.72 5.56 4.03
CA SER A 39 16.22 5.78 5.41
C SER A 39 14.70 5.67 5.59
N HIS A 40 13.92 5.75 4.51
CA HIS A 40 12.45 5.76 4.53
C HIS A 40 11.89 5.25 3.21
N MET A 41 10.58 5.19 3.10
CA MET A 41 9.89 4.92 1.85
C MET A 41 8.91 6.05 1.55
N ASP A 42 8.79 6.39 0.28
CA ASP A 42 7.80 7.33 -0.20
C ASP A 42 6.70 6.58 -0.96
N ALA A 43 5.44 6.88 -0.64
CA ALA A 43 4.29 6.26 -1.24
C ALA A 43 3.35 7.33 -1.82
N TYR A 44 3.20 7.35 -3.14
CA TYR A 44 2.45 8.36 -3.86
C TYR A 44 1.14 7.80 -4.41
N PHE A 45 0.06 8.53 -4.20
CA PHE A 45 -1.27 8.09 -4.64
C PHE A 45 -2.11 9.26 -5.15
N ASP A 46 -2.88 9.03 -6.22
CA ASP A 46 -4.03 9.89 -6.50
C ASP A 46 -5.22 9.55 -5.59
N GLN A 47 -6.31 10.30 -5.71
CA GLN A 47 -7.50 10.08 -4.88
C GLN A 47 -8.04 8.65 -4.98
N GLN A 48 -8.12 8.09 -6.20
CA GLN A 48 -8.73 6.79 -6.42
C GLN A 48 -7.82 5.67 -5.90
N ALA A 49 -6.52 5.76 -6.19
CA ALA A 49 -5.52 4.84 -5.72
C ALA A 49 -5.45 4.82 -4.19
N ALA A 50 -5.40 5.99 -3.54
CA ALA A 50 -5.39 6.08 -2.08
C ALA A 50 -6.61 5.39 -1.45
N LYS A 51 -7.81 5.60 -2.02
CA LYS A 51 -9.05 4.94 -1.56
C LYS A 51 -9.00 3.43 -1.71
N LEU A 52 -8.46 2.93 -2.83
CA LEU A 52 -8.30 1.49 -3.08
C LEU A 52 -7.28 0.87 -2.13
N VAL A 53 -6.14 1.53 -1.91
CA VAL A 53 -5.10 1.05 -1.00
C VAL A 53 -5.61 1.02 0.44
N GLY A 54 -6.33 2.05 0.91
CA GLY A 54 -6.99 2.03 2.23
C GLY A 54 -7.99 0.88 2.37
N GLY A 55 -8.74 0.57 1.30
CA GLY A 55 -9.62 -0.60 1.25
C GLY A 55 -8.85 -1.93 1.34
N LEU A 56 -7.74 -2.06 0.61
CA LEU A 56 -6.88 -3.26 0.65
C LEU A 56 -6.18 -3.42 2.00
N TRP A 57 -5.82 -2.32 2.66
CA TRP A 57 -5.30 -2.29 4.03
C TRP A 57 -6.34 -2.82 5.03
N THR A 58 -7.59 -2.36 4.88
CA THR A 58 -8.74 -2.85 5.66
C THR A 58 -9.02 -4.33 5.40
N LEU A 59 -8.87 -4.78 4.15
CA LEU A 59 -9.03 -6.19 3.77
C LEU A 59 -7.94 -7.08 4.38
N ALA A 60 -6.69 -6.61 4.45
CA ALA A 60 -5.60 -7.34 5.10
C ALA A 60 -5.92 -7.61 6.57
N ALA A 61 -6.54 -6.64 7.26
CA ALA A 61 -6.97 -6.81 8.65
C ALA A 61 -8.02 -7.90 8.87
N SER A 62 -8.83 -8.24 7.86
CA SER A 62 -9.86 -9.28 7.94
C SER A 62 -9.47 -10.57 7.22
N SER A 63 -8.26 -10.64 6.66
CA SER A 63 -7.80 -11.76 5.82
C SER A 63 -6.52 -12.42 6.34
N PRO A 64 -6.51 -13.02 7.56
CA PRO A 64 -5.29 -13.52 8.19
C PRO A 64 -4.59 -14.68 7.46
N ARG A 65 -5.28 -15.29 6.48
CA ARG A 65 -4.78 -16.42 5.68
C ARG A 65 -4.53 -16.05 4.22
N SER A 66 -4.30 -14.77 3.91
CA SER A 66 -4.09 -14.29 2.54
C SER A 66 -2.90 -13.33 2.45
N LEU A 67 -2.25 -13.32 1.30
CA LEU A 67 -1.33 -12.27 0.88
C LEU A 67 -2.13 -11.24 0.07
N VAL A 68 -2.10 -9.96 0.44
CA VAL A 68 -2.70 -8.89 -0.37
C VAL A 68 -1.60 -8.21 -1.15
N HIS A 69 -1.55 -8.47 -2.46
CA HIS A 69 -0.49 -7.99 -3.35
C HIS A 69 -0.95 -6.80 -4.18
N LEU A 70 -0.20 -5.70 -4.08
CA LEU A 70 -0.37 -4.47 -4.83
C LEU A 70 0.78 -4.37 -5.84
N PRO A 71 0.53 -4.76 -7.11
CA PRO A 71 1.51 -4.58 -8.17
C PRO A 71 1.61 -3.08 -8.47
N MET A 72 2.74 -2.49 -8.11
CA MET A 72 3.00 -1.05 -8.29
C MET A 72 4.36 -0.78 -8.91
N ARG A 73 5.22 -1.80 -8.97
CA ARG A 73 6.52 -1.70 -9.62
C ARG A 73 6.35 -1.40 -11.11
N GLY A 74 7.01 -0.34 -11.58
CA GLY A 74 6.96 0.10 -12.97
C GLY A 74 5.78 1.03 -13.28
N ASN A 75 4.98 1.40 -12.28
CA ASN A 75 4.05 2.50 -12.45
C ASN A 75 4.80 3.81 -12.68
N ARG A 76 4.15 4.72 -13.41
CA ARG A 76 4.74 6.02 -13.71
C ARG A 76 4.90 6.81 -12.42
N ALA A 77 6.06 7.44 -12.24
CA ALA A 77 6.29 8.31 -11.10
C ALA A 77 5.43 9.58 -11.18
N PRO A 78 5.18 10.23 -10.04
CA PRO A 78 4.66 11.60 -10.01
C PRO A 78 5.50 12.55 -10.87
N GLY A 79 4.87 13.52 -11.51
CA GLY A 79 5.54 14.48 -12.39
C GLY A 79 6.52 15.41 -11.67
N ARG A 80 6.40 15.54 -10.35
CA ARG A 80 7.22 16.44 -9.51
C ARG A 80 8.45 15.78 -8.91
N GLU A 81 8.56 14.46 -9.01
CA GLU A 81 9.64 13.73 -8.37
C GLU A 81 10.62 13.20 -9.41
N LEU A 82 11.88 13.62 -9.28
CA LEU A 82 12.98 13.02 -10.04
C LEU A 82 13.42 11.75 -9.31
N PRO A 83 13.74 10.66 -10.02
CA PRO A 83 14.32 9.48 -9.40
C PRO A 83 15.60 9.88 -8.67
N LYS A 84 15.61 9.78 -7.34
CA LYS A 84 16.84 9.96 -6.55
C LYS A 84 17.80 8.82 -6.91
N PRO A 85 19.10 9.08 -7.12
CA PRO A 85 20.08 8.01 -7.34
C PRO A 85 19.99 6.95 -6.24
N GLY A 86 19.92 5.67 -6.65
CA GLY A 86 19.79 4.54 -5.72
C GLY A 86 18.36 4.22 -5.28
N SER A 87 17.35 5.01 -5.64
CA SER A 87 15.96 4.67 -5.35
C SER A 87 15.43 3.60 -6.31
N ARG A 88 14.48 2.78 -5.82
CA ARG A 88 13.79 1.78 -6.64
C ARG A 88 12.31 1.71 -6.31
N GLN A 89 11.50 1.44 -7.33
CA GLN A 89 10.08 1.19 -7.11
C GLN A 89 9.83 -0.25 -6.67
N LEU A 90 8.91 -0.42 -5.72
CA LEU A 90 8.56 -1.72 -5.14
C LEU A 90 7.09 -2.08 -5.41
N ASP A 91 6.84 -3.38 -5.54
CA ASP A 91 5.51 -3.93 -5.24
C ASP A 91 5.28 -3.90 -3.72
N LEU A 92 4.02 -4.01 -3.29
CA LEU A 92 3.67 -4.15 -1.88
C LEU A 92 2.89 -5.43 -1.63
N VAL A 93 3.24 -6.16 -0.56
CA VAL A 93 2.48 -7.29 -0.04
C VAL A 93 2.12 -7.04 1.42
N LEU A 94 0.83 -7.03 1.71
CA LEU A 94 0.29 -6.97 3.07
C LEU A 94 -0.03 -8.40 3.53
N LEU A 95 0.37 -8.74 4.74
CA LEU A 95 0.09 -10.06 5.32
C LEU A 95 -0.06 -10.00 6.83
N HIS A 96 -0.92 -10.88 7.34
CA HIS A 96 -1.05 -11.05 8.78
C HIS A 96 0.13 -11.86 9.33
N HIS A 97 0.67 -11.48 10.48
CA HIS A 97 1.82 -12.17 11.09
C HIS A 97 1.57 -13.67 11.32
N SER A 98 0.32 -14.09 11.58
CA SER A 98 -0.01 -15.51 11.76
C SER A 98 0.22 -16.37 10.51
N LEU A 99 0.32 -15.75 9.32
CA LEU A 99 0.58 -16.48 8.08
C LEU A 99 2.03 -16.99 8.00
N GLN A 100 2.96 -16.36 8.73
CA GLN A 100 4.38 -16.72 8.77
C GLN A 100 4.98 -16.96 7.37
N PHE A 101 4.55 -16.15 6.40
CA PHE A 101 4.97 -16.32 5.01
C PHE A 101 6.44 -15.93 4.84
N PRO A 102 7.30 -16.80 4.32
CA PRO A 102 8.71 -16.47 4.09
C PRO A 102 8.86 -15.63 2.81
N PRO A 103 9.35 -14.37 2.89
CA PRO A 103 9.50 -13.49 1.71
C PRO A 103 10.33 -14.10 0.58
N ALA A 104 11.33 -14.94 0.91
CA ALA A 104 12.15 -15.66 -0.06
C ALA A 104 11.35 -16.54 -1.04
N ARG A 105 10.16 -17.02 -0.66
CA ARG A 105 9.28 -17.81 -1.53
C ARG A 105 8.43 -16.95 -2.46
N TRP A 106 8.52 -15.63 -2.36
CA TRP A 106 7.64 -14.74 -3.10
C TRP A 106 7.80 -14.83 -4.60
N LYS A 107 9.04 -14.91 -5.12
CA LYS A 107 9.28 -15.05 -6.56
C LYS A 107 8.58 -16.31 -7.11
N ASP A 108 8.63 -17.39 -6.34
CA ASP A 108 7.95 -18.65 -6.64
C ASP A 108 6.43 -18.56 -6.60
N VAL A 109 5.87 -17.92 -5.57
CA VAL A 109 4.42 -17.69 -5.48
C VAL A 109 3.95 -16.80 -6.62
N ARG A 110 4.62 -15.66 -6.83
CA ARG A 110 4.27 -14.63 -7.80
C ARG A 110 4.27 -15.15 -9.24
N SER A 111 5.25 -15.99 -9.60
CA SER A 111 5.35 -16.59 -10.94
C SER A 111 4.25 -17.60 -11.26
N ARG A 112 3.59 -18.17 -10.23
CA ARG A 112 2.51 -19.17 -10.38
C ARG A 112 1.11 -18.56 -10.32
N LEU A 113 0.99 -17.24 -10.26
CA LEU A 113 -0.30 -16.56 -10.25
C LEU A 113 -0.92 -16.59 -11.65
N GLY A 114 -1.92 -17.45 -11.84
CA GLY A 114 -2.73 -17.48 -13.06
C GLY A 114 -3.75 -16.33 -13.12
N ARG A 115 -4.78 -16.47 -13.96
CA ARG A 115 -5.82 -15.44 -14.19
C ARG A 115 -6.58 -15.01 -12.92
N GLY A 116 -6.68 -15.91 -11.94
CA GLY A 116 -7.43 -15.68 -10.71
C GLY A 116 -8.95 -15.64 -10.94
N ARG A 117 -9.70 -15.41 -9.85
CA ARG A 117 -11.16 -15.30 -9.84
C ARG A 117 -11.56 -13.89 -9.39
N PRO A 118 -12.25 -13.11 -10.23
CA PRO A 118 -12.82 -11.83 -9.82
C PRO A 118 -13.83 -12.00 -8.68
N GLN A 119 -13.80 -11.10 -7.70
CA GLN A 119 -14.73 -11.04 -6.58
C GLN A 119 -14.88 -9.60 -6.10
N THR A 120 -16.07 -9.23 -5.63
CA THR A 120 -16.26 -7.97 -4.89
C THR A 120 -16.36 -8.28 -3.42
N VAL A 121 -15.54 -7.61 -2.60
CA VAL A 121 -15.62 -7.69 -1.14
C VAL A 121 -16.33 -6.46 -0.61
N THR A 122 -17.23 -6.67 0.34
CA THR A 122 -17.87 -5.60 1.09
C THR A 122 -17.10 -5.38 2.38
N LEU A 123 -16.61 -4.16 2.59
CA LEU A 123 -15.86 -3.77 3.77
C LEU A 123 -16.68 -2.78 4.61
N PRO A 124 -16.54 -2.80 5.95
CA PRO A 124 -17.12 -1.77 6.79
C PRO A 124 -16.57 -0.40 6.37
N ARG A 125 -17.38 0.64 6.57
CA ARG A 125 -16.93 2.01 6.32
C ARG A 125 -15.67 2.28 7.15
N PRO A 126 -14.64 2.92 6.58
CA PRO A 126 -13.54 3.40 7.39
C PRO A 126 -14.05 4.39 8.45
N ALA A 127 -13.53 4.24 9.68
CA ALA A 127 -13.69 5.22 10.74
C ALA A 127 -13.23 6.60 10.24
N LYS A 128 -13.80 7.68 10.79
CA LYS A 128 -13.35 9.03 10.40
C LYS A 128 -11.90 9.22 10.85
N ALA A 129 -11.10 9.96 10.09
CA ALA A 129 -9.70 10.23 10.43
C ALA A 129 -9.54 10.85 11.84
N ASP A 130 -10.53 11.66 12.25
CA ASP A 130 -10.59 12.35 13.55
C ASP A 130 -11.01 11.44 14.71
N GLU A 131 -11.54 10.24 14.43
CA GLU A 131 -11.77 9.23 15.45
C GLU A 131 -10.40 8.63 15.80
N GLN A 132 -9.74 9.24 16.79
CA GLN A 132 -8.62 8.57 17.43
C GLN A 132 -9.12 7.23 17.96
N PRO A 133 -8.48 6.11 17.62
CA PRO A 133 -8.78 4.85 18.26
C PRO A 133 -8.62 5.06 19.75
N ALA A 134 -9.57 4.56 20.54
CA ALA A 134 -9.77 4.85 21.95
C ALA A 134 -8.57 4.55 22.88
N ASP A 135 -7.45 4.10 22.30
CA ASP A 135 -6.26 3.65 22.99
C ASP A 135 -4.97 4.03 22.23
N ALA A 136 -4.90 5.26 21.73
CA ALA A 136 -3.71 5.76 21.04
C ALA A 136 -2.47 5.75 21.96
N GLU A 137 -2.66 6.00 23.27
CA GLU A 137 -1.58 5.93 24.26
C GLU A 137 -1.08 4.50 24.51
N ALA A 138 -1.98 3.50 24.54
CA ALA A 138 -1.57 2.11 24.75
C ALA A 138 -0.68 1.53 23.65
N ARG A 139 -0.61 2.18 22.48
CA ARG A 139 0.32 1.79 21.43
C ARG A 139 1.78 1.93 21.81
N HIS A 140 2.07 2.79 22.78
CA HIS A 140 3.41 3.04 23.27
C HIS A 140 3.81 2.12 24.42
N TYR A 141 2.88 1.29 24.92
CA TYR A 141 3.17 0.32 25.97
C TYR A 141 4.08 -0.79 25.42
N ARG A 142 5.00 -1.27 26.26
CA ARG A 142 5.96 -2.32 25.90
C ARG A 142 5.28 -3.64 25.54
N GLU A 143 4.08 -3.83 26.04
CA GLU A 143 3.20 -4.97 25.81
C GLU A 143 2.53 -4.93 24.44
N ASN A 144 2.53 -3.78 23.75
CA ASN A 144 1.96 -3.66 22.42
C ASN A 144 2.76 -4.49 21.41
N ARG A 145 2.16 -5.60 20.95
CA ARG A 145 2.72 -6.47 19.91
C ARG A 145 2.08 -6.25 18.55
N ASP A 146 1.13 -5.33 18.45
CA ASP A 146 0.43 -4.98 17.21
C ASP A 146 1.25 -3.97 16.41
N LEU A 147 2.43 -4.41 15.95
CA LEU A 147 3.38 -3.60 15.20
C LEU A 147 3.54 -4.13 13.76
N PHE A 148 3.91 -3.23 12.87
CA PHE A 148 4.39 -3.60 11.54
C PHE A 148 5.85 -4.00 11.56
N HIS A 149 6.14 -5.05 10.81
CA HIS A 149 7.49 -5.47 10.44
C HIS A 149 7.61 -5.42 8.92
N GLN A 150 8.72 -4.88 8.44
CA GLN A 150 9.03 -4.74 7.03
C GLN A 150 10.13 -5.70 6.60
N HIS A 151 9.99 -6.22 5.40
CA HIS A 151 11.06 -6.94 4.74
C HIS A 151 11.03 -6.64 3.25
N VAL A 152 12.18 -6.33 2.64
CA VAL A 152 12.25 -6.12 1.19
C VAL A 152 12.90 -7.33 0.54
N HIS A 153 12.18 -7.98 -0.37
CA HIS A 153 12.70 -9.11 -1.13
C HIS A 153 12.11 -9.13 -2.55
N ALA A 154 12.94 -9.42 -3.56
CA ALA A 154 12.53 -9.49 -4.97
C ALA A 154 11.71 -8.26 -5.45
N GLU A 155 12.22 -7.06 -5.12
CA GLU A 155 11.61 -5.75 -5.42
C GLU A 155 10.16 -5.65 -4.91
N THR A 156 9.91 -6.24 -3.75
CA THR A 156 8.61 -6.23 -3.07
C THR A 156 8.82 -5.91 -1.61
N LEU A 157 8.10 -4.93 -1.10
CA LEU A 157 7.97 -4.68 0.32
C LEU A 157 6.93 -5.63 0.91
N PHE A 158 7.29 -6.34 1.97
CA PHE A 158 6.37 -7.09 2.82
C PHE A 158 6.05 -6.27 4.05
N MET A 159 4.78 -5.92 4.23
CA MET A 159 4.25 -5.29 5.45
C MET A 159 3.51 -6.35 6.26
N THR A 160 4.19 -6.89 7.27
CA THR A 160 3.65 -7.92 8.16
C THR A 160 3.09 -7.26 9.41
N GLY A 161 1.82 -7.46 9.72
CA GLY A 161 1.19 -6.88 10.91
C GLY A 161 0.02 -7.70 11.43
N SER A 162 -0.64 -7.21 12.48
CA SER A 162 -1.86 -7.79 13.04
C SER A 162 -3.12 -7.07 12.55
N ALA A 163 -4.29 -7.65 12.79
CA ALA A 163 -5.56 -7.00 12.42
C ALA A 163 -5.74 -5.60 13.04
N PRO A 164 -5.43 -5.35 14.34
CA PRO A 164 -5.51 -4.02 14.93
C PRO A 164 -4.65 -2.97 14.22
N VAL A 165 -3.38 -3.26 13.93
CA VAL A 165 -2.47 -2.27 13.31
C VAL A 165 -2.88 -1.95 11.88
N PHE A 166 -3.34 -2.94 11.10
CA PHE A 166 -3.92 -2.69 9.78
C PHE A 166 -5.18 -1.81 9.87
N ARG A 167 -6.12 -2.08 10.77
CA ARG A 167 -7.33 -1.24 10.92
C ARG A 167 -6.97 0.20 11.30
N ALA A 168 -6.06 0.36 12.25
CA ALA A 168 -5.64 1.66 12.75
C ALA A 168 -4.99 2.53 11.68
N THR A 169 -4.14 1.91 10.84
CA THR A 169 -3.32 2.64 9.86
C THR A 169 -4.00 2.82 8.51
N ALA A 170 -5.08 2.09 8.22
CA ALA A 170 -5.87 2.30 6.99
C ALA A 170 -6.38 3.74 6.83
N ARG A 171 -6.61 4.46 7.95
CA ARG A 171 -7.05 5.86 7.97
C ARG A 171 -6.13 6.82 7.20
N HIS A 172 -4.82 6.56 7.19
CA HIS A 172 -3.84 7.42 6.51
C HIS A 172 -4.12 7.51 5.00
N PHE A 173 -4.45 6.39 4.37
CA PHE A 173 -4.80 6.36 2.95
C PHE A 173 -6.17 7.01 2.68
N PHE A 174 -7.13 6.82 3.57
CA PHE A 174 -8.45 7.47 3.43
C PHE A 174 -8.39 8.98 3.65
N ASP A 175 -7.49 9.45 4.52
CA ASP A 175 -7.22 10.86 4.77
C ASP A 175 -6.65 11.52 3.51
N VAL A 176 -5.60 10.93 2.92
CA VAL A 176 -5.03 11.33 1.62
C VAL A 176 -6.09 11.36 0.52
N ALA A 177 -6.93 10.33 0.41
CA ALA A 177 -8.01 10.28 -0.58
C ALA A 177 -9.08 11.37 -0.38
N ARG A 178 -9.33 11.77 0.88
CA ARG A 178 -10.39 12.73 1.22
C ARG A 178 -9.91 14.16 1.07
N ASN A 179 -8.73 14.47 1.61
CA ASN A 179 -8.28 15.83 1.84
C ASN A 179 -7.28 16.31 0.79
N GLY A 180 -6.50 15.40 0.19
CA GLY A 180 -5.53 15.73 -0.86
C GLY A 180 -6.07 16.57 -2.02
N PRO A 181 -7.17 16.17 -2.68
CA PRO A 181 -7.73 16.89 -3.83
C PRO A 181 -8.20 18.32 -3.52
N GLY A 182 -8.64 18.58 -2.29
CA GLY A 182 -9.05 19.91 -1.86
C GLY A 182 -7.89 20.79 -1.39
N TYR A 183 -6.82 20.16 -0.88
CA TYR A 183 -5.68 20.86 -0.29
C TYR A 183 -4.72 21.43 -1.35
N VAL A 184 -4.33 20.62 -2.34
CA VAL A 184 -3.28 20.98 -3.31
C VAL A 184 -3.61 22.24 -4.14
N PRO A 185 -4.83 22.43 -4.68
CA PRO A 185 -5.14 23.60 -5.51
C PRO A 185 -5.10 24.93 -4.77
N VAL A 186 -5.34 24.93 -3.45
CA VAL A 186 -5.43 26.15 -2.62
C VAL A 186 -4.11 26.52 -1.96
N HIS A 187 -3.17 25.57 -1.79
CA HIS A 187 -1.85 25.80 -1.18
C HIS A 187 -0.73 25.92 -2.24
N ARG A 188 -0.79 26.97 -3.08
CA ARG A 188 0.15 27.13 -4.22
C ARG A 188 1.63 27.28 -3.84
N GLY A 189 1.93 27.75 -2.62
CA GLY A 189 3.31 27.89 -2.14
C GLY A 189 3.94 26.57 -1.70
N TYR A 190 3.13 25.57 -1.35
CA TYR A 190 3.57 24.25 -0.91
C TYR A 190 2.49 23.20 -1.22
N PRO A 191 2.33 22.82 -2.49
CA PRO A 191 1.15 22.09 -2.95
C PRO A 191 1.36 20.59 -2.78
N HIS A 192 1.54 20.13 -1.54
CA HIS A 192 1.52 18.71 -1.20
C HIS A 192 0.67 18.46 0.04
N PHE A 193 -0.06 17.36 0.01
CA PHE A 193 -0.82 16.86 1.15
C PHE A 193 -0.27 15.49 1.49
N CYS A 194 0.25 15.32 2.70
CA CYS A 194 0.86 14.07 3.11
C CYS A 194 0.49 13.67 4.54
N THR A 195 0.71 12.39 4.80
CA THR A 195 0.67 11.78 6.13
C THR A 195 1.78 10.74 6.18
N ALA A 196 1.97 10.06 7.31
CA ALA A 196 3.00 9.03 7.41
C ALA A 196 2.59 7.91 8.35
N LEU A 197 3.11 6.71 8.07
CA LEU A 197 3.33 5.69 9.11
C LEU A 197 4.63 6.07 9.82
N HIS A 198 4.53 7.01 10.76
CA HIS A 198 5.70 7.61 11.39
C HIS A 198 6.32 6.68 12.42
N SER A 199 7.65 6.73 12.53
CA SER A 199 8.44 6.03 13.56
C SER A 199 7.97 6.27 15.00
N ASN A 200 7.37 7.44 15.28
CA ASN A 200 6.88 7.80 16.61
C ASN A 200 5.41 7.43 16.85
N ALA A 201 4.72 6.78 15.91
CA ALA A 201 3.29 6.50 16.02
C ALA A 201 2.96 5.23 16.82
N GLY A 202 3.98 4.50 17.32
CA GLY A 202 3.80 3.26 18.08
C GLY A 202 3.22 2.11 17.25
N VAL A 203 3.39 2.15 15.92
CA VAL A 203 2.88 1.13 14.99
C VAL A 203 3.98 0.43 14.18
N LEU A 204 5.23 0.88 14.32
CA LEU A 204 6.39 0.33 13.62
C LEU A 204 7.28 -0.40 14.63
N GLY A 205 7.59 -1.68 14.35
CA GLY A 205 8.59 -2.47 15.06
C GLY A 205 9.89 -2.47 14.28
N ASP A 206 10.19 -3.58 13.61
CA ASP A 206 11.29 -3.67 12.63
C ASP A 206 10.81 -3.13 11.27
N ALA A 207 10.60 -1.82 11.18
CA ALA A 207 10.04 -1.17 10.02
C ALA A 207 10.52 0.27 9.87
N ARG A 208 10.71 0.70 8.61
CA ARG A 208 11.01 2.08 8.25
C ARG A 208 9.73 2.90 8.09
N GLU A 209 9.88 4.20 8.26
CA GLU A 209 8.82 5.16 7.99
C GLU A 209 8.35 5.06 6.54
N ILE A 210 7.03 5.16 6.35
CA ILE A 210 6.42 5.31 5.03
C ILE A 210 5.73 6.67 5.01
N HIS A 211 6.30 7.61 4.26
CA HIS A 211 5.67 8.87 3.91
C HIS A 211 4.64 8.62 2.81
N ILE A 212 3.43 9.14 2.99
CA ILE A 212 2.27 8.88 2.13
C ILE A 212 1.77 10.22 1.60
N GLU A 213 1.91 10.44 0.30
CA GLU A 213 1.63 11.72 -0.34
C GLU A 213 0.51 11.61 -1.39
N TYR A 214 -0.36 12.61 -1.41
CA TYR A 214 -1.30 12.84 -2.50
C TYR A 214 -0.60 13.44 -3.71
N SER A 215 -0.80 12.85 -4.89
CA SER A 215 -0.32 13.39 -6.16
C SER A 215 -1.43 13.49 -7.21
N ASP A 216 -1.65 14.69 -7.72
CA ASP A 216 -2.55 14.99 -8.86
C ASP A 216 -1.80 15.08 -10.20
N GLN A 217 -0.47 15.12 -10.16
CA GLN A 217 0.40 15.25 -11.33
C GLN A 217 1.24 13.99 -11.53
N TRP A 218 0.99 13.30 -12.64
CA TRP A 218 1.66 12.06 -13.02
C TRP A 218 2.38 12.26 -14.34
N GLN A 219 3.55 11.65 -14.51
CA GLN A 219 4.27 11.72 -15.77
C GLN A 219 3.37 11.23 -16.93
N ALA A 220 3.38 11.99 -18.03
CA ALA A 220 2.66 11.62 -19.24
C ALA A 220 3.21 10.31 -19.83
N ALA A 221 2.47 9.69 -20.75
CA ALA A 221 3.09 8.71 -21.60
C ALA A 221 4.11 9.47 -22.44
N THR A 222 5.39 9.14 -22.35
CA THR A 222 6.24 9.33 -23.51
C THR A 222 5.69 8.37 -24.55
N ASP A 223 4.84 8.89 -25.44
CA ASP A 223 4.70 8.26 -26.74
C ASP A 223 6.12 8.24 -27.33
N ASP A 224 6.56 7.05 -27.75
CA ASP A 224 7.76 6.87 -28.55
C ASP A 224 7.57 7.78 -29.78
N VAL A 225 8.22 8.94 -29.78
CA VAL A 225 8.34 9.76 -30.98
C VAL A 225 9.41 9.05 -31.80
N PRO A 226 9.07 8.38 -32.92
CA PRO A 226 10.11 7.82 -33.77
C PRO A 226 10.97 8.99 -34.23
N GLU A 227 12.29 8.87 -34.04
CA GLU A 227 13.22 9.84 -34.59
C GLU A 227 12.94 10.00 -36.09
N PRO A 228 12.81 11.24 -36.61
CA PRO A 228 12.83 11.43 -38.04
C PRO A 228 14.23 11.06 -38.53
N GLY A 229 14.36 9.86 -39.11
CA GLY A 229 15.58 9.43 -39.78
C GLY A 229 15.96 10.46 -40.85
N GLY A 230 17.16 11.02 -40.68
CA GLY A 230 17.87 11.81 -41.70
C GLY A 230 18.75 10.95 -42.57
#